data_AF-A0A7M3LXD5-F1
#
_entry.id   AF-A0A7M3LXD5-F1
#
_cell.length_a   1.000
_cell.length_b   1.000
_cell.length_c   1.000
_cell.angle_alpha   90.00
_cell.angle_beta   90.00
_cell.angle_gamma   90.00
#
_symmetry.space_group_name_H-M   'P 1'
#
loop_
_entity.id
_entity.type
_entity.pdbx_description
1 polymer ?
#
loop_
_entity_poly.entity_id
_entity_poly.type
_entity_poly.pdbx_seq_one_letter_code
_entity_poly.pdbx_strand_id
1 'polypeptide(L)'
;MTQSTADPLHTLAREHLPEEIAERWIGLLRPGLRLEKAAGAGPGRGTGTDGDTGPGRDGGTGPVVGRLGGLPELPEDETWPVWEGHGPLAFVASLDCAALPSTALDIALPTDGTLAFFHFDGQVDGGSAAVAPDHPDSWAGARVLYVPAGIPVAERAAPAGIRPYTAVPLTARMETTAPCAWHPVVHQEFAPMSEDHPVWDEDFQDALGERLEGTEHRVGGHAHPVQGAVEVEVARGALGGPPWDDPRIQEEALRWVLLAQFDTDDDADMMWGDCGALYWLPPPPSGAGTGGRPMCRCRHGHPPAHGPVPSPSSSGVRGPGQAADSDPTERAISTFAWIVYDV
;
A
#
# COMPACT_ATOMS: atom_id res chain seq x y z
N MET A 1 28.03 -28.77 4.87
CA MET A 1 26.65 -29.10 5.31
C MET A 1 26.13 -27.86 6.00
N THR A 2 25.55 -26.95 5.23
CA THR A 2 24.84 -25.78 5.75
C THR A 2 23.60 -26.30 6.45
N GLN A 3 23.50 -26.11 7.77
CA GLN A 3 22.24 -26.28 8.48
C GLN A 3 21.28 -25.28 7.84
N SER A 4 20.37 -25.79 7.02
CA SER A 4 19.21 -25.03 6.56
C SER A 4 18.38 -24.79 7.83
N THR A 5 18.56 -23.64 8.47
CA THR A 5 17.62 -23.17 9.49
C THR A 5 16.25 -23.20 8.84
N ALA A 6 15.36 -24.05 9.36
CA ALA A 6 14.00 -24.14 8.86
C ALA A 6 13.37 -22.76 8.96
N ASP A 7 12.65 -22.37 7.92
CA ASP A 7 11.95 -21.10 7.88
C ASP A 7 10.99 -21.02 9.09
N PRO A 8 11.05 -19.93 9.88
CA PRO A 8 10.12 -19.65 10.96
C PRO A 8 8.65 -20.03 10.73
N LEU A 9 8.10 -19.68 9.57
CA LEU A 9 6.69 -19.91 9.24
C LEU A 9 6.43 -21.39 8.94
N HIS A 10 7.42 -22.11 8.44
CA HIS A 10 7.31 -23.57 8.27
C HIS A 10 7.29 -24.28 9.61
N THR A 11 8.10 -23.84 10.57
CA THR A 11 8.09 -24.39 11.93
C THR A 11 6.76 -24.10 12.62
N LEU A 12 6.30 -22.84 12.58
CA LEU A 12 5.04 -22.42 13.16
C LEU A 12 3.85 -23.23 12.61
N ALA A 13 3.75 -23.37 11.28
CA ALA A 13 2.70 -24.16 10.66
C ALA A 13 2.70 -25.62 11.13
N ARG A 14 3.86 -26.26 11.26
CA ARG A 14 3.97 -27.67 11.70
C ARG A 14 3.73 -27.87 13.19
N GLU A 15 3.93 -26.83 14.00
CA GLU A 15 3.68 -26.85 15.43
C GLU A 15 2.19 -26.70 15.76
N HIS A 16 1.47 -25.87 14.99
CA HIS A 16 0.09 -25.48 15.29
C HIS A 16 -0.97 -26.14 14.40
N LEU A 17 -0.62 -26.59 13.18
CA LEU A 17 -1.59 -27.17 12.24
C LEU A 17 -1.39 -28.70 12.11
N PRO A 18 -2.45 -29.46 11.81
CA PRO A 18 -2.33 -30.85 11.39
C PRO A 18 -1.40 -30.99 10.17
N GLU A 19 -0.57 -32.04 10.13
CA GLU A 19 0.51 -32.21 9.14
C GLU A 19 0.09 -31.92 7.70
N GLU A 20 -1.04 -32.46 7.24
CA GLU A 20 -1.55 -32.24 5.89
C GLU A 20 -1.92 -30.77 5.63
N ILE A 21 -2.53 -30.11 6.61
CA ILE A 21 -2.93 -28.69 6.51
C ILE A 21 -1.69 -27.80 6.57
N ALA A 22 -0.73 -28.13 7.44
CA ALA A 22 0.53 -27.42 7.56
C ALA A 22 1.28 -27.37 6.22
N GLU A 23 1.46 -28.51 5.55
CA GLU A 23 2.21 -28.55 4.28
C GLU A 23 1.49 -27.80 3.15
N ARG A 24 0.15 -27.85 3.11
CA ARG A 24 -0.66 -27.09 2.15
C ARG A 24 -0.59 -25.59 2.41
N TRP A 25 -0.69 -25.17 3.67
CA TRP A 25 -0.55 -23.76 4.06
C TRP A 25 0.85 -23.22 3.80
N ILE A 26 1.90 -24.02 4.08
CA ILE A 26 3.29 -23.71 3.71
C ILE A 26 3.42 -23.47 2.20
N GLY A 27 2.68 -24.20 1.38
CA GLY A 27 2.63 -24.01 -0.08
C GLY A 27 2.04 -22.65 -0.51
N LEU A 28 1.33 -21.95 0.38
CA LEU A 28 0.79 -20.62 0.12
C LEU A 28 1.79 -19.49 0.45
N LEU A 29 2.91 -19.80 1.10
CA LEU A 29 3.89 -18.79 1.48
C LEU A 29 4.56 -18.17 0.25
N ARG A 30 4.84 -16.86 0.32
CA ARG A 30 5.43 -16.10 -0.79
C ARG A 30 6.69 -15.36 -0.36
N PRO A 31 7.72 -15.26 -1.22
CA PRO A 31 8.88 -14.45 -0.92
C PRO A 31 8.53 -12.96 -0.95
N GLY A 32 9.01 -12.22 0.05
CA GLY A 32 8.89 -10.77 0.15
C GLY A 32 10.19 -10.13 0.61
N LEU A 33 10.27 -8.80 0.53
CA LEU A 33 11.32 -8.01 1.17
C LEU A 33 10.71 -7.28 2.34
N ARG A 34 11.24 -7.50 3.53
CA ARG A 34 11.05 -6.57 4.65
C ARG A 34 11.96 -5.37 4.44
N LEU A 35 11.40 -4.18 4.54
CA LEU A 35 12.14 -2.93 4.56
C LEU A 35 12.35 -2.51 6.01
N GLU A 36 13.61 -2.46 6.43
CA GLU A 36 14.00 -2.18 7.81
C GLU A 36 14.78 -0.87 7.85
N LYS A 37 14.55 -0.05 8.87
CA LYS A 37 15.30 1.19 9.09
C LYS A 37 16.79 0.89 9.17
N ALA A 38 17.61 1.64 8.45
CA ALA A 38 19.06 1.43 8.49
C ALA A 38 19.62 1.69 9.90
N ALA A 39 20.59 0.88 10.34
CA ALA A 39 21.23 1.08 11.63
C ALA A 39 21.82 2.51 11.74
N GLY A 40 21.48 3.22 12.83
CA GLY A 40 21.92 4.60 13.08
C GLY A 40 21.06 5.68 12.40
N ALA A 41 19.95 5.32 11.76
CA ALA A 41 19.01 6.25 11.11
C ALA A 41 18.06 7.00 12.05
N GLY A 42 18.14 6.78 13.38
CA GLY A 42 17.28 7.51 14.31
C GLY A 42 17.64 8.99 14.40
N PRO A 43 16.67 9.92 14.47
CA PRO A 43 16.97 11.28 14.91
C PRO A 43 17.57 11.14 16.31
N GLY A 44 18.75 11.72 16.53
CA GLY A 44 19.41 11.70 17.84
C GLY A 44 18.53 12.33 18.91
N ARG A 45 17.63 11.54 19.52
CA ARG A 45 16.86 11.92 20.68
C ARG A 45 17.85 11.92 21.84
N GLY A 46 18.06 13.11 22.40
CA GLY A 46 18.99 13.34 23.49
C GLY A 46 18.77 12.34 24.64
N THR A 47 19.86 12.06 25.34
CA THR A 47 19.94 11.22 26.54
C THR A 47 18.91 11.65 27.60
N GLY A 48 17.69 11.13 27.50
CA GLY A 48 16.70 11.09 28.57
C GLY A 48 16.87 9.77 29.29
N THR A 49 17.37 9.83 30.52
CA THR A 49 17.42 8.69 31.43
C THR A 49 16.02 8.47 31.95
N ASP A 50 15.33 7.43 31.47
CA ASP A 50 14.32 6.68 32.22
C ASP A 50 14.20 5.30 31.58
N GLY A 51 14.45 4.27 32.39
CA GLY A 51 14.66 2.90 31.96
C GLY A 51 13.36 2.17 31.63
N ASP A 52 13.10 2.05 30.34
CA ASP A 52 12.29 0.98 29.77
C ASP A 52 12.91 0.55 28.44
N THR A 53 13.93 -0.31 28.50
CA THR A 53 14.46 -0.99 27.32
C THR A 53 13.59 -2.20 27.04
N GLY A 54 12.49 -1.97 26.32
CA GLY A 54 11.91 -3.01 25.46
C GLY A 54 12.97 -3.53 24.46
N PRO A 55 12.74 -4.69 23.84
CA PRO A 55 13.73 -5.30 22.95
C PRO A 55 14.13 -4.29 21.87
N GLY A 56 15.44 -4.00 21.79
CA GLY A 56 15.99 -3.00 20.90
C GLY A 56 15.57 -3.25 19.46
N ARG A 57 15.01 -2.22 18.82
CA ARG A 57 14.83 -2.16 17.37
C ARG A 57 16.22 -2.09 16.73
N ASP A 58 16.88 -3.23 16.59
CA ASP A 58 18.15 -3.33 15.89
C ASP A 58 17.89 -3.00 14.42
N GLY A 59 18.30 -1.79 14.00
CA GLY A 59 18.17 -1.36 12.61
C GLY A 59 18.93 -2.29 11.66
N GLY A 60 18.42 -2.43 10.44
CA GLY A 60 19.01 -3.28 9.42
C GLY A 60 20.44 -2.84 9.07
N THR A 61 21.34 -3.81 8.98
CA THR A 61 22.78 -3.57 8.72
C THR A 61 23.16 -3.73 7.23
N GLY A 62 22.16 -3.89 6.36
CA GLY A 62 22.35 -4.05 4.92
C GLY A 62 22.68 -2.75 4.19
N PRO A 63 22.93 -2.81 2.87
CA PRO A 63 23.00 -1.60 2.05
C PRO A 63 21.65 -0.88 2.08
N VAL A 64 21.70 0.46 2.05
CA VAL A 64 20.49 1.28 1.91
C VAL A 64 19.90 1.02 0.52
N VAL A 65 18.63 0.65 0.47
CA VAL A 65 17.88 0.35 -0.76
C VAL A 65 16.84 1.43 -1.07
N GLY A 66 16.65 2.39 -0.16
CA GLY A 66 15.60 3.39 -0.29
C GLY A 66 15.45 4.24 0.96
N ARG A 67 14.33 4.96 1.02
CA ARG A 67 13.96 5.79 2.17
C ARG A 67 12.44 5.96 2.27
N LEU A 68 11.96 6.15 3.49
CA LEU A 68 10.68 6.80 3.77
C LEU A 68 10.88 8.31 3.76
N GLY A 69 9.86 9.06 3.36
CA GLY A 69 9.76 10.51 3.53
C GLY A 69 10.90 11.33 2.94
N GLY A 70 11.00 12.59 3.38
CA GLY A 70 11.89 13.59 2.83
C GLY A 70 11.34 14.23 1.55
N LEU A 71 12.24 14.78 0.73
CA LEU A 71 11.90 15.32 -0.57
C LEU A 71 12.23 14.29 -1.66
N PRO A 72 11.36 14.12 -2.67
CA PRO A 72 11.62 13.21 -3.78
C PRO A 72 12.66 13.81 -4.73
N GLU A 73 13.46 12.93 -5.32
CA GLU A 73 14.30 13.26 -6.47
C GLU A 73 13.52 12.94 -7.74
N LEU A 74 13.24 13.96 -8.54
CA LEU A 74 12.43 13.83 -9.75
C LEU A 74 13.19 14.40 -10.97
N PRO A 75 12.95 13.87 -12.18
CA PRO A 75 13.42 14.51 -13.41
C PRO A 75 12.93 15.96 -13.52
N GLU A 76 13.69 16.81 -14.22
CA GLU A 76 13.38 18.25 -14.32
C GLU A 76 11.98 18.51 -14.92
N ASP A 77 11.62 17.73 -15.94
CA ASP A 77 10.33 17.83 -16.65
C ASP A 77 9.17 17.14 -15.92
N GLU A 78 9.45 16.36 -14.87
CA GLU A 78 8.42 15.65 -14.11
C GLU A 78 7.74 16.62 -13.14
N THR A 79 6.43 16.80 -13.31
CA THR A 79 5.63 17.62 -12.39
C THR A 79 5.34 16.88 -11.09
N TRP A 80 5.18 17.62 -9.99
CA TRP A 80 4.77 17.01 -8.72
C TRP A 80 3.41 16.30 -8.88
N PRO A 81 3.24 15.04 -8.40
CA PRO A 81 1.98 14.32 -8.50
C PRO A 81 0.80 15.04 -7.82
N VAL A 82 -0.32 15.16 -8.53
CA VAL A 82 -1.53 15.83 -8.06
C VAL A 82 -2.74 14.93 -8.28
N TRP A 83 -3.65 14.90 -7.30
CA TRP A 83 -5.01 14.41 -7.50
C TRP A 83 -5.88 15.57 -8.01
N GLU A 84 -6.27 15.48 -9.29
CA GLU A 84 -7.09 16.50 -9.95
C GLU A 84 -8.35 16.81 -9.15
N GLY A 85 -8.57 18.09 -8.85
CA GLY A 85 -9.69 18.55 -8.02
C GLY A 85 -9.46 18.51 -6.51
N HIS A 86 -8.39 17.89 -6.03
CA HIS A 86 -8.08 17.75 -4.60
C HIS A 86 -6.78 18.45 -4.20
N GLY A 87 -5.66 18.13 -4.87
CA GLY A 87 -4.38 18.78 -4.57
C GLY A 87 -3.14 17.88 -4.71
N PRO A 88 -1.96 18.39 -4.33
CA PRO A 88 -0.70 17.65 -4.41
C PRO A 88 -0.71 16.43 -3.48
N LEU A 89 -0.05 15.36 -3.92
CA LEU A 89 0.17 14.16 -3.11
C LEU A 89 1.40 14.35 -2.20
N ALA A 90 1.39 13.72 -1.02
CA ALA A 90 2.57 13.62 -0.17
C ALA A 90 3.51 12.51 -0.69
N PHE A 91 4.82 12.75 -0.58
CA PHE A 91 5.83 11.75 -0.91
C PHE A 91 6.00 10.77 0.24
N VAL A 92 5.74 9.48 -0.01
CA VAL A 92 5.75 8.42 0.99
C VAL A 92 7.13 7.76 1.05
N ALA A 93 7.64 7.27 -0.08
CA ALA A 93 8.90 6.53 -0.08
C ALA A 93 9.56 6.53 -1.46
N SER A 94 10.85 6.24 -1.50
CA SER A 94 11.55 5.87 -2.73
C SER A 94 12.38 4.62 -2.53
N LEU A 95 12.37 3.73 -3.52
CA LEU A 95 13.14 2.49 -3.54
C LEU A 95 14.01 2.42 -4.80
N ASP A 96 15.30 2.16 -4.63
CA ASP A 96 16.25 1.90 -5.71
C ASP A 96 16.13 0.44 -6.15
N CYS A 97 15.59 0.25 -7.36
CA CYS A 97 15.36 -1.05 -7.95
C CYS A 97 16.64 -1.86 -8.17
N ALA A 98 17.79 -1.21 -8.41
CA ALA A 98 19.06 -1.88 -8.58
C ALA A 98 19.63 -2.41 -7.26
N ALA A 99 19.23 -1.80 -6.13
CA ALA A 99 19.65 -2.19 -4.79
C ALA A 99 18.75 -3.29 -4.17
N LEU A 100 17.54 -3.48 -4.68
CA LEU A 100 16.62 -4.52 -4.22
C LEU A 100 17.03 -5.89 -4.77
N PRO A 101 17.00 -6.97 -3.96
CA PRO A 101 17.20 -8.34 -4.44
C PRO A 101 15.94 -8.88 -5.14
N SER A 102 15.56 -8.24 -6.24
CA SER A 102 14.29 -8.46 -6.97
C SER A 102 14.17 -9.84 -7.62
N THR A 103 15.28 -10.51 -7.95
CA THR A 103 15.27 -11.84 -8.58
C THR A 103 14.77 -12.95 -7.67
N ALA A 104 14.71 -12.71 -6.36
CA ALA A 104 14.18 -13.64 -5.37
C ALA A 104 12.67 -13.44 -5.10
N LEU A 105 12.06 -12.39 -5.66
CA LEU A 105 10.64 -12.13 -5.56
C LEU A 105 9.85 -12.83 -6.67
N ASP A 106 8.57 -13.05 -6.40
CA ASP A 106 7.62 -13.61 -7.35
C ASP A 106 6.80 -12.53 -8.10
N ILE A 107 7.25 -11.28 -8.01
CA ILE A 107 6.72 -10.13 -8.74
C ILE A 107 7.78 -9.56 -9.69
N ALA A 108 7.32 -8.95 -10.77
CA ALA A 108 8.20 -8.21 -11.68
C ALA A 108 8.51 -6.83 -11.10
N LEU A 109 9.79 -6.52 -10.91
CA LEU A 109 10.28 -5.18 -10.61
C LEU A 109 11.23 -4.73 -11.73
N PRO A 110 11.35 -3.41 -11.98
CA PRO A 110 12.46 -2.89 -12.77
C PRO A 110 13.80 -3.39 -12.22
N THR A 111 14.78 -3.61 -13.09
CA THR A 111 16.13 -4.05 -12.67
C THR A 111 17.02 -2.89 -12.24
N ASP A 112 16.63 -1.66 -12.58
CA ASP A 112 17.32 -0.41 -12.27
C ASP A 112 16.30 0.73 -12.15
N GLY A 113 16.80 1.92 -11.80
CA GLY A 113 15.98 3.12 -11.60
C GLY A 113 15.37 3.16 -10.20
N THR A 114 14.42 4.08 -10.01
CA THR A 114 13.82 4.34 -8.69
C THR A 114 12.31 4.31 -8.80
N LEU A 115 11.65 3.62 -7.88
CA LEU A 115 10.21 3.73 -7.66
C LEU A 115 9.96 4.78 -6.59
N ALA A 116 9.17 5.81 -6.89
CA ALA A 116 8.78 6.88 -5.96
C ALA A 116 7.28 6.83 -5.70
N PHE A 117 6.90 6.66 -4.44
CA PHE A 117 5.53 6.43 -3.98
C PHE A 117 4.93 7.72 -3.42
N PHE A 118 3.69 8.02 -3.82
CA PHE A 118 2.96 9.22 -3.45
C PHE A 118 1.52 8.89 -3.06
N HIS A 119 0.99 9.63 -2.08
CA HIS A 119 -0.35 9.41 -1.53
C HIS A 119 -0.99 10.72 -1.05
N PHE A 120 -2.30 10.86 -1.25
CA PHE A 120 -3.09 11.99 -0.75
C PHE A 120 -3.49 11.72 0.70
N ASP A 121 -2.78 12.36 1.63
CA ASP A 121 -2.90 12.15 3.07
C ASP A 121 -3.79 13.18 3.78
N GLY A 122 -4.47 14.03 3.02
CA GLY A 122 -5.39 15.03 3.55
C GLY A 122 -4.74 16.28 4.15
N GLN A 123 -3.41 16.46 4.04
CA GLN A 123 -2.74 17.66 4.58
C GLN A 123 -3.30 18.99 4.03
N VAL A 124 -3.73 19.00 2.76
CA VAL A 124 -4.18 20.22 2.07
C VAL A 124 -5.67 20.51 2.22
N ASP A 125 -6.48 19.54 2.66
CA ASP A 125 -7.94 19.66 2.78
C ASP A 125 -8.47 19.29 4.17
N GLY A 126 -7.59 18.97 5.12
CA GLY A 126 -7.95 18.57 6.47
C GLY A 126 -8.54 17.15 6.56
N GLY A 127 -8.22 16.27 5.60
CA GLY A 127 -8.72 14.90 5.56
C GLY A 127 -10.16 14.77 5.08
N SER A 128 -10.66 15.76 4.33
CA SER A 128 -12.04 15.78 3.83
C SER A 128 -12.27 14.77 2.70
N ALA A 129 -11.23 14.53 1.90
CA ALA A 129 -11.16 13.49 0.90
C ALA A 129 -10.22 12.37 1.36
N ALA A 130 -10.56 11.14 1.00
CA ALA A 130 -9.77 9.95 1.28
C ALA A 130 -9.65 9.10 0.03
N VAL A 131 -8.53 8.38 -0.09
CA VAL A 131 -8.35 7.36 -1.12
C VAL A 131 -8.88 6.04 -0.60
N ALA A 132 -9.94 5.53 -1.20
CA ALA A 132 -10.63 4.33 -0.76
C ALA A 132 -10.55 3.23 -1.82
N PRO A 133 -10.30 1.98 -1.41
CA PRO A 133 -10.08 0.86 -2.34
C PRO A 133 -11.37 0.50 -3.08
N ASP A 134 -12.53 0.70 -2.45
CA ASP A 134 -13.85 0.45 -3.02
C ASP A 134 -14.40 1.62 -3.86
N HIS A 135 -13.66 2.74 -3.98
CA HIS A 135 -14.01 3.92 -4.78
C HIS A 135 -12.95 4.18 -5.86
N PRO A 136 -13.05 3.56 -7.06
CA PRO A 136 -12.03 3.66 -8.11
C PRO A 136 -11.76 5.08 -8.64
N ASP A 137 -12.72 5.98 -8.52
CA ASP A 137 -12.56 7.39 -8.84
C ASP A 137 -11.60 8.13 -7.88
N SER A 138 -11.47 7.63 -6.64
CA SER A 138 -10.51 8.15 -5.67
C SER A 138 -9.07 7.69 -5.90
N TRP A 139 -8.86 6.64 -6.69
CA TRP A 139 -7.54 6.01 -6.89
C TRP A 139 -6.50 6.95 -7.51
N ALA A 140 -6.95 8.08 -8.08
CA ALA A 140 -6.08 9.15 -8.52
C ALA A 140 -5.29 9.82 -7.39
N GLY A 141 -5.76 9.71 -6.14
CA GLY A 141 -5.11 10.17 -4.91
C GLY A 141 -3.86 9.41 -4.53
N ALA A 142 -3.37 8.50 -5.36
CA ALA A 142 -2.14 7.80 -5.12
C ALA A 142 -1.41 7.49 -6.41
N ARG A 143 -0.08 7.47 -6.34
CA ARG A 143 0.78 7.27 -7.52
C ARG A 143 2.06 6.54 -7.15
N VAL A 144 2.59 5.80 -8.10
CA VAL A 144 4.00 5.41 -8.12
C VAL A 144 4.58 5.89 -9.42
N LEU A 145 5.69 6.61 -9.33
CA LEU A 145 6.47 7.02 -10.46
C LEU A 145 7.67 6.09 -10.60
N TYR A 146 7.93 5.64 -11.83
CA TYR A 146 9.21 5.03 -12.16
C TYR A 146 10.12 6.11 -12.75
N VAL A 147 11.27 6.31 -12.10
CA VAL A 147 12.34 7.20 -12.58
C VAL A 147 13.44 6.32 -13.16
N PRO A 148 13.62 6.28 -14.49
CA PRO A 148 14.67 5.50 -15.12
C PRO A 148 16.07 5.75 -14.55
N ALA A 149 16.97 4.77 -14.66
CA ALA A 149 18.37 4.98 -14.31
C ALA A 149 19.06 5.93 -15.30
N GLY A 150 20.01 6.72 -14.80
CA GLY A 150 20.90 7.54 -15.63
C GLY A 150 20.32 8.83 -16.20
N ILE A 151 19.04 9.12 -15.93
CA ILE A 151 18.47 10.45 -16.19
C ILE A 151 18.81 11.41 -15.05
N PRO A 152 19.13 12.69 -15.35
CA PRO A 152 19.35 13.69 -14.31
C PRO A 152 18.09 13.91 -13.47
N VAL A 153 18.26 13.89 -12.15
CA VAL A 153 17.22 14.19 -11.17
C VAL A 153 17.67 15.32 -10.27
N ALA A 154 16.71 16.05 -9.71
CA ALA A 154 16.95 17.01 -8.66
C ALA A 154 15.94 16.83 -7.54
N GLU A 155 16.36 17.12 -6.31
CA GLU A 155 15.45 17.17 -5.18
C GLU A 155 14.38 18.23 -5.43
N ARG A 156 13.10 17.84 -5.35
CA ARG A 156 11.97 18.73 -5.62
C ARG A 156 11.42 19.27 -4.32
N ALA A 157 11.40 20.60 -4.18
CA ALA A 157 10.77 21.25 -3.04
C ALA A 157 9.28 20.91 -2.98
N ALA A 158 8.76 20.68 -1.77
CA ALA A 158 7.37 20.35 -1.56
C ALA A 158 6.45 21.53 -1.97
N PRO A 159 5.31 21.25 -2.62
CA PRO A 159 4.30 22.26 -2.91
C PRO A 159 3.74 22.91 -1.64
N ALA A 160 3.12 24.08 -1.81
CA ALA A 160 2.43 24.76 -0.70
C ALA A 160 1.37 23.84 -0.07
N GLY A 161 1.34 23.78 1.26
CA GLY A 161 0.42 22.95 2.01
C GLY A 161 0.90 21.52 2.27
N ILE A 162 1.98 21.07 1.62
CA ILE A 162 2.61 19.77 1.90
C ILE A 162 3.79 19.96 2.85
N ARG A 163 3.68 19.34 4.03
CA ARG A 163 4.80 19.11 4.94
C ARG A 163 5.40 17.75 4.60
N PRO A 164 6.67 17.69 4.16
CA PRO A 164 7.35 16.42 3.95
C PRO A 164 7.43 15.59 5.24
N TYR A 165 7.25 14.29 5.11
CA TYR A 165 7.58 13.32 6.16
C TYR A 165 9.08 13.33 6.47
N THR A 166 9.46 12.81 7.64
CA THR A 166 10.86 12.68 8.03
C THR A 166 11.55 11.65 7.15
N ALA A 167 12.74 11.98 6.64
CA ALA A 167 13.52 11.06 5.82
C ALA A 167 14.13 9.93 6.68
N VAL A 168 13.75 8.69 6.41
CA VAL A 168 14.28 7.51 7.11
C VAL A 168 14.89 6.54 6.10
N PRO A 169 16.22 6.38 6.05
CA PRO A 169 16.88 5.39 5.21
C PRO A 169 16.43 3.96 5.52
N LEU A 170 16.21 3.17 4.47
CA LEU A 170 15.75 1.79 4.54
C LEU A 170 16.79 0.83 3.96
N THR A 171 16.91 -0.33 4.57
CA THR A 171 17.60 -1.53 4.06
C THR A 171 16.55 -2.59 3.72
N ALA A 172 16.91 -3.61 2.95
CA ALA A 172 16.00 -4.73 2.64
C ALA A 172 16.56 -6.06 3.15
N ARG A 173 15.66 -6.91 3.64
CA ARG A 173 15.93 -8.30 4.00
C ARG A 173 14.91 -9.22 3.33
N MET A 174 15.39 -10.31 2.73
CA MET A 174 14.51 -11.37 2.27
C MET A 174 13.74 -11.99 3.44
N GLU A 175 12.45 -12.16 3.26
CA GLU A 175 11.60 -12.92 4.16
C GLU A 175 10.58 -13.75 3.41
N THR A 176 10.04 -14.73 4.11
CA THR A 176 8.85 -15.45 3.68
C THR A 176 7.66 -14.79 4.34
N THR A 177 6.61 -14.57 3.55
CA THR A 177 5.38 -13.91 3.98
C THR A 177 4.23 -14.92 3.94
N ALA A 178 3.27 -14.74 4.85
CA ALA A 178 2.08 -15.58 4.95
C ALA A 178 0.82 -14.81 4.54
N PRO A 179 -0.17 -15.48 3.91
CA PRO A 179 -1.47 -14.86 3.70
C PRO A 179 -2.20 -14.70 5.03
N CYS A 180 -2.99 -13.63 5.17
CA CYS A 180 -3.97 -13.56 6.26
C CYS A 180 -5.03 -14.66 6.12
N ALA A 181 -5.69 -15.01 7.23
CA ALA A 181 -6.70 -16.08 7.29
C ALA A 181 -7.86 -15.93 6.29
N TRP A 182 -8.20 -14.70 5.92
CA TRP A 182 -9.29 -14.36 5.00
C TRP A 182 -8.81 -14.05 3.58
N HIS A 183 -7.53 -14.28 3.28
CA HIS A 183 -7.02 -14.07 1.93
C HIS A 183 -7.67 -15.07 0.96
N PRO A 184 -8.08 -14.66 -0.26
CA PRO A 184 -8.73 -15.53 -1.24
C PRO A 184 -7.96 -16.83 -1.56
N VAL A 185 -6.62 -16.80 -1.55
CA VAL A 185 -5.79 -18.01 -1.75
C VAL A 185 -5.98 -19.06 -0.66
N VAL A 186 -6.25 -18.65 0.59
CA VAL A 186 -6.54 -19.56 1.70
C VAL A 186 -7.89 -20.21 1.47
N HIS A 187 -8.90 -19.41 1.13
CA HIS A 187 -10.22 -19.92 0.77
C HIS A 187 -10.15 -20.88 -0.44
N GLN A 188 -9.40 -20.53 -1.49
CA GLN A 188 -9.25 -21.37 -2.68
C GLN A 188 -8.59 -22.71 -2.35
N GLU A 189 -7.55 -22.70 -1.50
CA GLU A 189 -6.85 -23.91 -1.10
C GLU A 189 -7.75 -24.82 -0.26
N PHE A 190 -8.41 -24.28 0.76
CA PHE A 190 -9.08 -25.10 1.78
C PHE A 190 -10.59 -25.25 1.58
N ALA A 191 -11.19 -24.68 0.53
CA ALA A 191 -12.63 -24.80 0.29
C ALA A 191 -13.09 -26.25 0.02
N PRO A 192 -14.29 -26.64 0.53
CA PRO A 192 -15.11 -25.91 1.48
C PRO A 192 -14.50 -25.95 2.89
N MET A 193 -14.48 -24.81 3.59
CA MET A 193 -13.98 -24.69 4.96
C MET A 193 -15.14 -24.71 5.96
N SER A 194 -15.04 -25.51 7.02
CA SER A 194 -15.93 -25.41 8.19
C SER A 194 -15.52 -24.23 9.07
N GLU A 195 -16.43 -23.74 9.92
CA GLU A 195 -16.12 -22.69 10.91
C GLU A 195 -14.96 -23.11 11.84
N ASP A 196 -14.84 -24.41 12.15
CA ASP A 196 -13.75 -24.98 12.98
C ASP A 196 -12.49 -25.36 12.17
N HIS A 197 -12.26 -24.77 10.99
CA HIS A 197 -11.09 -25.14 10.18
C HIS A 197 -9.78 -24.74 10.89
N PRO A 198 -8.75 -25.60 10.99
CA PRO A 198 -7.53 -25.31 11.78
C PRO A 198 -6.75 -24.05 11.40
N VAL A 199 -6.88 -23.55 10.17
CA VAL A 199 -6.30 -22.26 9.76
C VAL A 199 -6.97 -21.07 10.47
N TRP A 200 -8.20 -21.21 10.97
CA TRP A 200 -8.90 -20.21 11.77
C TRP A 200 -8.83 -20.49 13.28
N ASP A 201 -8.05 -21.49 13.68
CA ASP A 201 -7.81 -21.77 15.09
C ASP A 201 -7.10 -20.59 15.76
N GLU A 202 -7.59 -20.22 16.95
CA GLU A 202 -7.09 -19.05 17.70
C GLU A 202 -5.60 -19.19 18.02
N ASP A 203 -5.13 -20.37 18.48
CA ASP A 203 -3.72 -20.56 18.83
C ASP A 203 -2.80 -20.40 17.62
N PHE A 204 -3.25 -20.82 16.43
CA PHE A 204 -2.50 -20.63 15.19
C PHE A 204 -2.50 -19.17 14.74
N GLN A 205 -3.64 -18.48 14.80
CA GLN A 205 -3.75 -17.08 14.42
C GLN A 205 -2.98 -16.15 15.36
N ASP A 206 -3.02 -16.40 16.67
CA ASP A 206 -2.26 -15.65 17.66
C ASP A 206 -0.76 -15.85 17.45
N ALA A 207 -0.30 -17.10 17.27
CA ALA A 207 1.11 -17.37 17.00
C ALA A 207 1.59 -16.71 15.69
N LEU A 208 0.74 -16.69 14.65
CA LEU A 208 1.04 -15.99 13.41
C LEU A 208 1.09 -14.47 13.61
N GLY A 209 0.13 -13.92 14.36
CA GLY A 209 0.05 -12.50 14.71
C GLY A 209 1.30 -12.03 15.46
N GLU A 210 1.66 -12.68 16.57
CA GLU A 210 2.87 -12.39 17.36
C GLU A 210 4.14 -12.40 16.51
N ARG A 211 4.18 -13.26 15.48
CA ARG A 211 5.33 -13.35 14.56
C ARG A 211 5.41 -12.16 13.61
N LEU A 212 4.26 -11.63 13.21
CA LEU A 212 4.12 -10.54 12.25
C LEU A 212 3.99 -9.17 12.92
N GLU A 213 3.95 -9.11 14.26
CA GLU A 213 3.88 -7.88 15.04
C GLU A 213 5.02 -6.90 14.74
N GLY A 214 4.67 -5.61 14.73
CA GLY A 214 5.59 -4.49 14.57
C GLY A 214 5.37 -3.71 13.27
N THR A 215 6.06 -2.56 13.15
CA THR A 215 6.00 -1.73 11.94
C THR A 215 6.49 -2.51 10.72
N GLU A 216 5.62 -2.65 9.72
CA GLU A 216 5.90 -3.53 8.59
C GLU A 216 5.84 -2.81 7.24
N HIS A 217 7.01 -2.35 6.82
CA HIS A 217 7.25 -1.90 5.45
C HIS A 217 7.72 -3.09 4.62
N ARG A 218 7.14 -3.30 3.43
CA ARG A 218 7.55 -4.42 2.56
C ARG A 218 7.40 -4.18 1.06
N VAL A 219 8.05 -5.03 0.28
CA VAL A 219 7.91 -5.16 -1.18
C VAL A 219 7.61 -6.61 -1.54
N GLY A 220 6.59 -6.84 -2.36
CA GLY A 220 6.15 -8.19 -2.75
C GLY A 220 5.61 -9.02 -1.60
N GLY A 221 5.46 -10.33 -1.83
CA GLY A 221 4.86 -11.25 -0.86
C GLY A 221 3.35 -11.05 -0.67
N HIS A 222 2.85 -11.49 0.47
CA HIS A 222 1.49 -11.24 0.94
C HIS A 222 1.41 -9.90 1.69
N ALA A 223 0.26 -9.21 1.59
CA ALA A 223 -0.02 -8.08 2.46
C ALA A 223 -0.20 -8.52 3.90
N HIS A 224 0.16 -7.65 4.84
CA HIS A 224 -0.26 -7.79 6.25
C HIS A 224 -1.36 -6.76 6.52
N PRO A 225 -2.62 -7.14 6.27
CA PRO A 225 -3.75 -6.24 6.45
C PRO A 225 -4.00 -5.94 7.92
N VAL A 226 -4.35 -4.68 8.23
CA VAL A 226 -4.80 -4.28 9.58
C VAL A 226 -6.22 -4.78 9.89
N GLN A 227 -7.08 -4.94 8.88
CA GLN A 227 -8.48 -5.33 9.05
C GLN A 227 -8.81 -6.60 8.26
N GLY A 228 -8.92 -6.47 6.93
CA GLY A 228 -9.29 -7.56 6.03
C GLY A 228 -8.38 -7.64 4.81
N ALA A 229 -8.48 -8.73 4.05
CA ALA A 229 -7.68 -8.96 2.86
C ALA A 229 -7.81 -7.78 1.88
N VAL A 230 -6.72 -7.03 1.70
CA VAL A 230 -6.69 -5.80 0.89
C VAL A 230 -7.02 -6.09 -0.58
N GLU A 231 -6.71 -7.30 -1.04
CA GLU A 231 -7.03 -7.84 -2.36
C GLU A 231 -8.55 -7.93 -2.60
N VAL A 232 -9.33 -8.24 -1.56
CA VAL A 232 -10.79 -8.34 -1.64
C VAL A 232 -11.42 -6.95 -1.77
N GLU A 233 -10.94 -5.98 -1.01
CA GLU A 233 -11.45 -4.60 -1.04
C GLU A 233 -11.20 -3.94 -2.39
N VAL A 234 -10.00 -4.08 -2.93
CA VAL A 234 -9.69 -3.56 -4.27
C VAL A 234 -10.47 -4.27 -5.36
N ALA A 235 -10.57 -5.60 -5.30
CA ALA A 235 -11.33 -6.35 -6.28
C ALA A 235 -12.77 -5.89 -6.33
N ARG A 236 -13.38 -5.66 -5.16
CA ARG A 236 -14.72 -5.10 -5.06
C ARG A 236 -14.80 -3.72 -5.71
N GLY A 237 -13.84 -2.83 -5.44
CA GLY A 237 -13.76 -1.53 -6.12
C GLY A 237 -13.66 -1.65 -7.64
N ALA A 238 -12.73 -2.48 -8.14
CA ALA A 238 -12.50 -2.73 -9.55
C ALA A 238 -13.75 -3.26 -10.29
N LEU A 239 -14.58 -4.02 -9.58
CA LEU A 239 -15.85 -4.56 -10.09
C LEU A 239 -17.03 -3.57 -10.00
N GLY A 240 -16.78 -2.33 -9.56
CA GLY A 240 -17.80 -1.29 -9.42
C GLY A 240 -18.62 -1.40 -8.13
N GLY A 241 -18.04 -1.97 -7.07
CA GLY A 241 -18.65 -2.02 -5.74
C GLY A 241 -19.85 -2.97 -5.58
N PRO A 242 -19.83 -4.21 -6.10
CA PRO A 242 -20.93 -5.15 -5.90
C PRO A 242 -21.14 -5.51 -4.41
N PRO A 243 -22.25 -6.18 -4.05
CA PRO A 243 -22.42 -6.77 -2.72
C PRO A 243 -21.24 -7.68 -2.32
N TRP A 244 -20.91 -7.74 -1.03
CA TRP A 244 -19.74 -8.47 -0.51
C TRP A 244 -19.80 -9.99 -0.74
N ASP A 245 -20.99 -10.55 -0.94
CA ASP A 245 -21.22 -11.96 -1.22
C ASP A 245 -21.14 -12.30 -2.72
N ASP A 246 -20.81 -11.32 -3.57
CA ASP A 246 -20.61 -11.57 -5.00
C ASP A 246 -19.37 -12.44 -5.24
N PRO A 247 -19.52 -13.66 -5.79
CA PRO A 247 -18.40 -14.60 -5.95
C PRO A 247 -17.31 -14.06 -6.88
N ARG A 248 -17.63 -13.10 -7.76
CA ARG A 248 -16.66 -12.49 -8.67
C ARG A 248 -15.56 -11.72 -7.92
N ILE A 249 -15.84 -11.25 -6.70
CA ILE A 249 -14.85 -10.54 -5.88
C ILE A 249 -13.68 -11.47 -5.56
N GLN A 250 -13.94 -12.72 -5.16
CA GLN A 250 -12.90 -13.67 -4.81
C GLN A 250 -12.04 -14.05 -6.03
N GLU A 251 -12.67 -14.27 -7.19
CA GLU A 251 -11.97 -14.54 -8.45
C GLU A 251 -11.10 -13.36 -8.90
N GLU A 252 -11.61 -12.13 -8.76
CA GLU A 252 -10.88 -10.93 -9.12
C GLU A 252 -9.72 -10.66 -8.14
N ALA A 253 -9.93 -10.84 -6.84
CA ALA A 253 -8.95 -10.59 -5.79
C ALA A 253 -7.67 -11.42 -5.97
N LEU A 254 -7.78 -12.66 -6.46
CA LEU A 254 -6.63 -13.52 -6.79
C LEU A 254 -5.69 -12.94 -7.87
N ARG A 255 -6.12 -11.91 -8.61
CA ARG A 255 -5.32 -11.26 -9.65
C ARG A 255 -4.50 -10.08 -9.11
N TRP A 256 -4.84 -9.58 -7.92
CA TRP A 256 -4.17 -8.44 -7.32
C TRP A 256 -2.99 -8.93 -6.49
N VAL A 257 -1.85 -8.28 -6.69
CA VAL A 257 -0.60 -8.66 -6.04
C VAL A 257 0.02 -7.44 -5.40
N LEU A 258 0.47 -7.57 -4.16
CA LEU A 258 1.18 -6.52 -3.46
C LEU A 258 2.49 -6.16 -4.18
N LEU A 259 2.61 -4.89 -4.55
CA LEU A 259 3.88 -4.29 -4.95
C LEU A 259 4.65 -3.81 -3.72
N ALA A 260 4.01 -2.97 -2.90
CA ALA A 260 4.62 -2.39 -1.71
C ALA A 260 3.58 -2.09 -0.63
N GLN A 261 4.03 -2.13 0.62
CA GLN A 261 3.28 -1.74 1.81
C GLN A 261 4.14 -0.79 2.64
N PHE A 262 3.57 0.32 3.06
CA PHE A 262 4.21 1.28 3.97
C PHE A 262 3.29 1.54 5.15
N ASP A 263 3.74 1.13 6.33
CA ASP A 263 2.99 1.18 7.56
C ASP A 263 3.04 2.57 8.21
N THR A 264 2.24 2.79 9.25
CA THR A 264 2.41 3.89 10.19
C THR A 264 3.81 3.80 10.82
N ASP A 265 4.53 4.91 10.85
CA ASP A 265 5.92 4.93 11.30
C ASP A 265 6.28 6.24 12.02
N ASP A 266 6.45 6.14 13.34
CA ASP A 266 6.80 7.27 14.20
C ASP A 266 8.14 7.93 13.83
N ASP A 267 9.14 7.17 13.37
CA ASP A 267 10.45 7.73 13.02
C ASP A 267 10.36 8.55 11.71
N ALA A 268 9.42 8.19 10.83
CA ALA A 268 9.12 8.94 9.61
C ALA A 268 8.07 10.05 9.80
N ASP A 269 7.51 10.22 11.00
CA ASP A 269 6.35 11.11 11.27
C ASP A 269 5.12 10.74 10.41
N MET A 270 4.94 9.44 10.08
CA MET A 270 3.85 8.92 9.26
C MET A 270 2.75 8.29 10.11
N MET A 271 1.51 8.72 9.90
CA MET A 271 0.33 8.20 10.59
C MET A 271 -0.83 8.04 9.61
N TRP A 272 -1.29 6.81 9.42
CA TRP A 272 -2.37 6.50 8.47
C TRP A 272 -3.67 6.23 9.23
N GLY A 273 -4.48 7.26 9.45
CA GLY A 273 -5.69 7.13 10.24
C GLY A 273 -5.39 6.76 11.69
N ASP A 274 -5.94 5.65 12.16
CA ASP A 274 -5.70 5.09 13.50
C ASP A 274 -4.70 3.93 13.41
N CYS A 275 -3.43 4.27 13.15
CA CYS A 275 -2.33 3.31 12.99
C CYS A 275 -2.54 2.27 11.87
N GLY A 276 -3.07 2.70 10.72
CA GLY A 276 -3.20 1.88 9.52
C GLY A 276 -1.91 1.75 8.71
N ALA A 277 -2.02 1.15 7.53
CA ALA A 277 -0.94 1.04 6.54
C ALA A 277 -1.45 1.38 5.14
N LEU A 278 -0.54 1.82 4.27
CA LEU A 278 -0.78 2.05 2.85
C LEU A 278 -0.32 0.83 2.04
N TYR A 279 -1.14 0.40 1.09
CA TYR A 279 -0.85 -0.75 0.21
C TYR A 279 -0.93 -0.34 -1.25
N TRP A 280 0.08 -0.70 -2.04
CA TRP A 280 0.10 -0.57 -3.49
C TRP A 280 -0.08 -1.93 -4.15
N LEU A 281 -1.22 -2.11 -4.82
CA LEU A 281 -1.52 -3.29 -5.62
C LEU A 281 -1.78 -2.81 -7.06
N PRO A 282 -0.80 -2.87 -7.98
CA PRO A 282 -1.02 -2.47 -9.36
C PRO A 282 -2.10 -3.35 -10.01
N PRO A 283 -2.92 -2.80 -10.93
CA PRO A 283 -3.91 -3.59 -11.64
C PRO A 283 -3.27 -4.78 -12.36
N PRO A 284 -3.92 -5.96 -12.33
CA PRO A 284 -3.43 -7.09 -13.10
C PRO A 284 -3.33 -6.73 -14.58
N PRO A 285 -2.35 -7.25 -15.33
CA PRO A 285 -2.25 -7.00 -16.75
C PRO A 285 -3.57 -7.38 -17.44
N SER A 286 -4.12 -6.43 -18.19
CA SER A 286 -5.34 -6.64 -18.97
C SER A 286 -5.08 -7.76 -19.98
N GLY A 287 -5.73 -8.90 -19.82
CA GLY A 287 -5.68 -9.98 -20.81
C GLY A 287 -6.03 -9.43 -22.19
N ALA A 288 -5.24 -9.77 -23.20
CA ALA A 288 -5.46 -9.34 -24.58
C ALA A 288 -6.87 -9.76 -25.06
N GLY A 289 -7.79 -8.81 -25.21
CA GLY A 289 -9.12 -9.11 -25.74
C GLY A 289 -10.15 -7.99 -25.65
N THR A 290 -10.37 -7.32 -26.79
CA THR A 290 -11.49 -6.41 -27.11
C THR A 290 -11.52 -5.01 -26.48
N GLY A 291 -10.80 -4.09 -27.12
CA GLY A 291 -11.46 -2.90 -27.67
C GLY A 291 -11.96 -1.83 -26.70
N GLY A 292 -11.24 -1.55 -25.60
CA GLY A 292 -11.38 -0.32 -24.84
C GLY A 292 -10.12 0.53 -25.01
N ARG A 293 -10.21 1.66 -25.69
CA ARG A 293 -9.09 2.59 -25.87
C ARG A 293 -8.56 3.08 -24.51
N PRO A 294 -7.25 3.07 -24.21
CA PRO A 294 -6.70 3.93 -23.16
C PRO A 294 -6.87 5.38 -23.64
N MET A 295 -7.69 6.16 -22.94
CA MET A 295 -7.83 7.60 -23.20
C MET A 295 -6.60 8.33 -22.67
N CYS A 296 -5.58 8.48 -23.51
CA CYS A 296 -4.65 9.59 -23.44
C CYS A 296 -5.00 10.59 -24.56
N ARG A 297 -5.34 11.83 -24.20
CA ARG A 297 -5.40 12.94 -25.15
C ARG A 297 -4.71 14.16 -24.57
N CYS A 298 -3.38 14.19 -24.67
CA CYS A 298 -2.59 15.40 -24.46
C CYS A 298 -2.98 16.43 -25.54
N ARG A 299 -3.73 17.46 -25.16
CA ARG A 299 -4.03 18.60 -26.04
C ARG A 299 -2.97 19.67 -25.79
N HIS A 300 -2.00 19.78 -26.69
CA HIS A 300 -1.10 20.93 -26.77
C HIS A 300 -1.93 22.19 -27.07
N GLY A 301 -1.76 23.24 -26.27
CA GLY A 301 -2.58 24.45 -26.32
C GLY A 301 -2.13 25.47 -27.37
N HIS A 302 -3.11 26.15 -27.99
CA HIS A 302 -3.08 27.59 -28.25
C HIS A 302 -4.52 28.12 -28.48
N PRO A 303 -4.89 29.34 -28.00
CA PRO A 303 -6.24 29.88 -28.05
C PRO A 303 -6.53 30.63 -29.37
N PRO A 304 -7.79 30.91 -29.73
CA PRO A 304 -8.30 32.28 -29.49
C PRO A 304 -9.83 32.43 -29.21
N ALA A 305 -10.13 33.42 -28.36
CA ALA A 305 -11.10 34.53 -28.48
C ALA A 305 -12.63 34.34 -28.77
N HIS A 306 -13.41 35.05 -27.93
CA HIS A 306 -14.71 35.74 -28.13
C HIS A 306 -16.08 35.01 -28.13
N GLY A 307 -16.85 35.26 -27.05
CA GLY A 307 -18.27 35.71 -27.06
C GLY A 307 -19.40 34.66 -27.04
N PRO A 308 -20.66 35.05 -26.76
CA PRO A 308 -21.23 35.19 -25.40
C PRO A 308 -22.38 34.20 -25.07
N VAL A 309 -22.80 34.25 -23.80
CA VAL A 309 -23.92 33.57 -23.08
C VAL A 309 -25.27 33.59 -23.84
N PRO A 310 -26.21 32.65 -23.57
CA PRO A 310 -27.29 32.99 -22.61
C PRO A 310 -27.75 31.84 -21.68
N SER A 311 -28.32 32.24 -20.54
CA SER A 311 -29.08 31.42 -19.58
C SER A 311 -30.40 30.88 -20.17
N PRO A 312 -31.10 29.97 -19.45
CA PRO A 312 -32.22 30.44 -18.65
C PRO A 312 -32.42 29.73 -17.30
N SER A 313 -33.23 30.40 -16.48
CA SER A 313 -33.67 30.16 -15.12
C SER A 313 -34.91 29.26 -14.99
N SER A 314 -35.07 28.61 -13.84
CA SER A 314 -36.32 28.46 -13.03
C SER A 314 -36.01 27.49 -11.87
N SER A 315 -35.95 27.90 -10.60
CA SER A 315 -36.99 28.28 -9.63
C SER A 315 -37.97 27.16 -9.24
N GLY A 316 -37.84 26.65 -8.01
CA GLY A 316 -38.83 25.80 -7.33
C GLY A 316 -38.48 25.61 -5.86
N VAL A 317 -39.32 26.15 -4.97
CA VAL A 317 -39.12 26.35 -3.52
C VAL A 317 -39.89 25.31 -2.69
N ARG A 318 -39.39 25.00 -1.47
CA ARG A 318 -40.06 24.87 -0.13
C ARG A 318 -39.79 23.54 0.64
N GLY A 319 -39.20 23.64 1.85
CA GLY A 319 -39.03 22.58 2.89
C GLY A 319 -40.25 22.46 3.83
N PRO A 320 -40.15 22.11 5.15
CA PRO A 320 -39.06 21.54 5.98
C PRO A 320 -39.51 20.32 6.85
N GLY A 321 -38.61 19.68 7.63
CA GLY A 321 -39.01 18.90 8.82
C GLY A 321 -38.06 17.80 9.37
N GLN A 322 -37.40 18.13 10.51
CA GLN A 322 -36.99 17.31 11.68
C GLN A 322 -35.96 16.16 11.50
N ALA A 323 -34.74 16.22 12.08
CA ALA A 323 -34.32 15.98 13.48
C ALA A 323 -34.52 14.51 13.90
N ALA A 324 -33.62 13.76 14.53
CA ALA A 324 -32.28 13.90 15.13
C ALA A 324 -31.75 12.45 15.26
N ASP A 325 -30.50 12.14 14.89
CA ASP A 325 -29.37 11.97 15.81
C ASP A 325 -29.22 10.53 16.36
N SER A 326 -28.16 9.84 15.91
CA SER A 326 -27.25 9.06 16.75
C SER A 326 -26.09 8.49 15.91
N ASP A 327 -24.99 9.25 15.92
CA ASP A 327 -23.57 8.84 15.99
C ASP A 327 -22.89 8.05 14.84
N PRO A 328 -21.99 8.71 14.06
CA PRO A 328 -20.94 8.06 13.30
C PRO A 328 -19.57 8.56 13.79
N THR A 329 -19.00 7.93 14.80
CA THR A 329 -17.61 8.20 15.20
C THR A 329 -16.85 6.89 15.29
N GLU A 330 -15.63 6.89 14.73
CA GLU A 330 -14.66 5.79 14.61
C GLU A 330 -14.83 4.85 13.41
N ARG A 331 -14.51 5.37 12.22
CA ARG A 331 -13.91 4.56 11.15
C ARG A 331 -12.42 4.89 11.10
N ALA A 332 -11.59 3.97 11.56
CA ALA A 332 -10.18 3.95 11.18
C ALA A 332 -10.11 3.79 9.65
N ILE A 333 -9.61 4.82 8.97
CA ILE A 333 -9.45 4.83 7.52
C ILE A 333 -8.11 4.14 7.21
N SER A 334 -8.15 2.90 6.76
CA SER A 334 -7.04 2.33 5.98
C SER A 334 -7.04 3.05 4.63
N THR A 335 -5.98 3.81 4.34
CA THR A 335 -5.87 4.56 3.09
C THR A 335 -5.04 3.75 2.09
N PHE A 336 -5.45 3.66 0.83
CA PHE A 336 -4.85 2.76 -0.16
C PHE A 336 -4.32 3.52 -1.37
N ALA A 337 -3.37 2.95 -2.11
CA ALA A 337 -2.65 3.70 -3.13
C ALA A 337 -2.40 2.94 -4.47
N TRP A 338 -2.56 3.59 -5.63
CA TRP A 338 -2.71 2.94 -6.96
C TRP A 338 -1.77 3.51 -8.06
N ILE A 339 -1.59 2.75 -9.16
CA ILE A 339 -0.71 3.09 -10.29
C ILE A 339 -1.47 3.10 -11.63
N VAL A 340 -1.22 4.12 -12.45
CA VAL A 340 -1.27 4.07 -13.92
C VAL A 340 0.17 4.18 -14.41
N TYR A 341 0.66 3.21 -15.18
CA TYR A 341 1.95 3.33 -15.87
C TYR A 341 1.77 4.32 -17.04
N ASP A 342 2.62 5.34 -17.10
CA ASP A 342 2.92 6.06 -18.35
C ASP A 342 4.28 5.55 -18.81
N VAL A 343 4.32 4.89 -19.98
CA VAL A 343 5.54 4.52 -20.70
C VAL A 343 5.46 5.13 -22.09
#